data_AF-A0A1H8XSJ7-F1
#
_entry.id   AF-A0A1H8XSJ7-F1
#
_cell.length_a   1.000
_cell.length_b   1.000
_cell.length_c   1.000
_cell.angle_alpha   90.00
_cell.angle_beta   90.00
_cell.angle_gamma   90.00
#
_symmetry.space_group_name_H-M   'P 1'
#
loop_
_entity.id
_entity.type
_entity.pdbx_description
1 polymer ?
#
loop_
_entity_poly.entity_id
_entity_poly.type
_entity_poly.pdbx_seq_one_letter_code
_entity_poly.pdbx_strand_id
1 'polypeptide(L)'
;MAIQLPFPVHWARLESRRSDARERLDGLRRDVLTTKAVIRSALDELATRHGIPRKDVDYAVEGYADDMLSDAIYNVERALERELENEDPV
;
A
#
# COMPACT_ATOMS: atom_id res chain seq x y z
N MET A 1 5.14 41.92 19.16
CA MET A 1 4.45 42.01 17.85
C MET A 1 4.62 40.66 17.16
N ALA A 2 3.55 39.85 17.11
CA ALA A 2 3.58 38.57 16.42
C ALA A 2 3.48 38.82 14.91
N ILE A 3 4.49 38.41 14.16
CA ILE A 3 4.46 38.45 12.70
C ILE A 3 3.59 37.28 12.26
N GLN A 4 2.32 37.55 12.01
CA GLN A 4 1.42 36.57 11.41
C GLN A 4 1.73 36.56 9.91
N LEU A 5 2.62 35.66 9.50
CA LEU A 5 2.89 35.41 8.08
C LEU A 5 1.56 34.97 7.44
N PRO A 6 1.07 35.65 6.40
CA PRO A 6 -0.11 35.19 5.68
C PRO A 6 0.28 33.89 4.98
N PHE A 7 -0.11 32.75 5.55
CA PHE A 7 0.03 31.45 4.88
C PHE A 7 -0.73 31.54 3.56
N PRO A 8 -0.04 31.59 2.42
CA PRO A 8 -0.74 31.77 1.18
C PRO A 8 -1.46 30.46 0.86
N VAL A 9 -2.73 30.56 0.48
CA VAL A 9 -3.72 29.48 0.32
C VAL A 9 -3.19 28.25 -0.46
N HIS A 10 -2.16 28.44 -1.29
CA HIS A 10 -1.49 27.35 -2.00
C HIS A 10 -0.76 26.36 -1.08
N TRP A 11 -0.17 26.77 0.04
CA TRP A 11 0.52 25.87 0.98
C TRP A 11 -0.45 24.96 1.71
N ALA A 12 -1.58 25.50 2.19
CA ALA A 12 -2.61 24.70 2.83
C ALA A 12 -3.19 23.65 1.85
N ARG A 13 -3.30 23.99 0.57
CA ARG A 13 -3.77 23.08 -0.48
C ARG A 13 -2.74 21.99 -0.82
N LEU A 14 -1.45 22.32 -0.85
CA LEU A 14 -0.36 21.35 -1.06
C LEU A 14 -0.29 20.37 0.12
N GLU A 15 -0.28 20.87 1.35
CA GLU A 15 -0.26 20.02 2.55
C GLU A 15 -1.48 19.09 2.61
N SER A 16 -2.67 19.58 2.25
CA SER A 16 -3.88 18.76 2.21
C SER A 16 -3.80 17.64 1.16
N ARG A 17 -3.22 17.92 -0.02
CA ARG A 17 -3.02 16.91 -1.07
C ARG A 17 -1.99 15.86 -0.68
N ARG A 18 -0.89 16.29 -0.05
CA ARG A 18 0.13 15.40 0.50
C ARG A 18 -0.43 14.44 1.54
N SER A 19 -1.25 14.98 2.45
CA SER A 19 -1.94 14.19 3.47
C SER A 19 -2.86 13.13 2.84
N ASP A 20 -3.64 13.52 1.83
CA ASP A 20 -4.54 12.61 1.10
C ASP A 20 -3.77 11.50 0.35
N ALA A 21 -2.71 11.84 -0.38
CA ALA A 21 -1.87 10.87 -1.08
C ALA A 21 -1.22 9.86 -0.12
N ARG A 22 -0.75 10.33 1.04
CA ARG A 22 -0.19 9.46 2.09
C ARG A 22 -1.23 8.55 2.71
N GLU A 23 -2.40 9.07 3.05
CA GLU A 23 -3.51 8.27 3.59
C GLU A 23 -3.96 7.19 2.60
N ARG A 24 -4.03 7.53 1.31
CA ARG A 24 -4.36 6.59 0.24
C ARG A 24 -3.29 5.51 0.07
N LEU A 25 -2.00 5.85 0.16
CA LEU A 25 -0.90 4.89 0.10
C LEU A 25 -0.92 3.94 1.30
N ASP A 26 -1.13 4.47 2.51
CA ASP A 26 -1.24 3.66 3.71
C ASP A 26 -2.50 2.77 3.67
N GLY A 27 -3.60 3.27 3.09
CA GLY A 27 -4.80 2.49 2.80
C GLY A 27 -4.51 1.32 1.87
N LEU A 28 -3.90 1.58 0.72
CA LEU A 28 -3.51 0.56 -0.26
C LEU A 28 -2.66 -0.54 0.37
N ARG A 29 -1.64 -0.17 1.17
CA ARG A 29 -0.77 -1.14 1.86
C ARG A 29 -1.53 -2.02 2.84
N ARG A 30 -2.48 -1.46 3.61
CA ARG A 30 -3.36 -2.23 4.51
C ARG A 30 -4.27 -3.19 3.74
N ASP A 31 -4.81 -2.74 2.61
CA ASP A 31 -5.71 -3.55 1.78
C ASP A 31 -4.96 -4.70 1.10
N VAL A 32 -3.71 -4.49 0.69
CA VAL A 32 -2.81 -5.54 0.17
C VAL A 32 -2.54 -6.59 1.24
N LEU A 33 -2.20 -6.18 2.48
CA LEU A 33 -2.00 -7.13 3.59
C LEU A 33 -3.26 -7.94 3.89
N THR A 34 -4.41 -7.28 3.87
CA THR A 34 -5.72 -7.93 4.06
C THR A 34 -5.98 -8.95 2.95
N THR A 35 -5.73 -8.57 1.70
CA THR A 35 -5.88 -9.44 0.52
C THR A 35 -4.95 -10.66 0.60
N LYS A 36 -3.68 -10.45 0.98
CA LYS A 36 -2.72 -11.54 1.20
C LYS A 36 -3.21 -12.51 2.27
N ALA A 37 -3.78 -12.01 3.37
CA ALA A 37 -4.34 -12.85 4.42
C ALA A 37 -5.52 -13.70 3.92
N VAL A 38 -6.38 -13.14 3.05
CA VAL A 38 -7.48 -13.88 2.42
C VAL A 38 -6.96 -14.98 1.49
N ILE A 39 -5.96 -14.68 0.66
CA ILE A 39 -5.31 -15.67 -0.23
C ILE A 39 -4.71 -16.81 0.60
N ARG A 40 -3.97 -16.49 1.65
CA ARG A 40 -3.40 -17.50 2.56
C ARG A 40 -4.48 -18.37 3.16
N SER A 41 -5.57 -17.78 3.66
CA SER A 41 -6.68 -18.52 4.26
C SER A 41 -7.32 -19.51 3.27
N ALA A 42 -7.50 -19.10 2.01
CA ALA A 42 -8.02 -19.98 0.96
C ALA A 42 -7.07 -21.15 0.65
N LEU A 43 -5.76 -20.89 0.63
CA LEU A 43 -4.75 -21.93 0.42
C LEU A 43 -4.63 -22.89 1.61
N ASP A 44 -4.72 -22.38 2.84
CA ASP A 44 -4.72 -23.19 4.06
C ASP A 44 -5.95 -24.12 4.11
N GLU A 45 -7.11 -23.65 3.67
CA GLU A 45 -8.30 -24.47 3.55
C GLU A 45 -8.13 -25.60 2.52
N LEU A 46 -7.60 -25.27 1.33
CA LEU A 46 -7.26 -26.26 0.31
C LEU A 46 -6.25 -27.29 0.84
N ALA A 47 -5.23 -26.82 1.56
CA ALA A 47 -4.20 -27.66 2.13
C ALA A 47 -4.76 -28.62 3.17
N THR A 48 -5.66 -28.15 4.02
CA THR A 48 -6.35 -28.97 5.02
C THR A 48 -7.19 -30.07 4.38
N ARG A 49 -7.93 -29.76 3.31
CA ARG A 49 -8.79 -30.73 2.62
C ARG A 49 -8.02 -31.82 1.89
N HIS A 50 -6.81 -31.52 1.40
CA HIS A 50 -6.05 -32.42 0.54
C HIS A 50 -4.73 -32.90 1.15
N GLY A 51 -4.42 -32.54 2.40
CA GLY A 51 -3.18 -32.91 3.07
C GLY A 51 -1.94 -32.27 2.43
N ILE A 52 -2.05 -31.05 1.90
CA ILE A 52 -0.90 -30.32 1.34
C ILE A 52 0.00 -29.87 2.50
N PRO A 53 1.31 -30.11 2.42
CA PRO A 53 2.25 -29.63 3.42
C PRO A 53 2.20 -28.11 3.57
N ARG A 54 2.20 -27.61 4.81
CA ARG A 54 2.22 -26.17 5.11
C ARG A 54 3.37 -25.43 4.42
N LYS A 55 4.54 -26.06 4.31
CA LYS A 55 5.71 -25.50 3.60
C LYS A 55 5.42 -25.13 2.14
N ASP A 56 4.53 -25.87 1.47
CA ASP A 56 4.21 -25.64 0.06
C ASP A 56 3.22 -24.47 -0.07
N VAL A 57 2.34 -24.29 0.93
CA VAL A 57 1.49 -23.09 1.05
C VAL A 57 2.32 -21.86 1.37
N ASP A 58 3.25 -21.95 2.32
CA ASP A 58 4.13 -20.84 2.69
C ASP A 58 4.97 -20.41 1.47
N TYR A 59 5.52 -21.37 0.71
CA TYR A 59 6.21 -21.10 -0.55
C TYR A 59 5.31 -20.42 -1.59
N ALA A 60 4.06 -20.85 -1.72
CA ALA A 60 3.12 -20.25 -2.66
C ALA A 60 2.76 -18.80 -2.29
N VAL A 61 2.61 -18.52 -0.99
CA VAL A 61 2.24 -17.19 -0.49
C VAL A 61 3.43 -16.22 -0.54
N GLU A 62 4.60 -16.64 -0.06
CA GLU A 62 5.79 -15.77 0.04
C GLU A 62 6.49 -15.54 -1.30
N GLY A 63 6.35 -16.47 -2.26
CA GLY A 63 6.83 -16.28 -3.62
C GLY A 63 5.75 -15.67 -4.51
N TYR A 64 4.81 -16.51 -4.94
CA TYR A 64 3.91 -16.15 -6.03
C TYR A 64 2.85 -15.12 -5.65
N ALA A 65 2.22 -15.25 -4.48
CA ALA A 65 1.17 -14.31 -4.09
C ALA A 65 1.75 -12.91 -3.81
N ASP A 66 2.93 -12.82 -3.20
CA ASP A 66 3.63 -11.57 -2.96
C ASP A 66 4.07 -10.88 -4.26
N ASP A 67 4.68 -11.63 -5.19
CA ASP A 67 5.09 -11.09 -6.49
C ASP A 67 3.86 -10.62 -7.29
N MET A 68 2.82 -11.45 -7.36
CA MET A 68 1.57 -11.12 -8.07
C MET A 68 0.90 -9.87 -7.49
N LEU A 69 0.80 -9.75 -6.16
CA LEU A 69 0.20 -8.58 -5.53
C LEU A 69 1.03 -7.32 -5.79
N SER A 70 2.37 -7.44 -5.70
CA SER A 70 3.29 -6.34 -5.98
C SER A 70 3.13 -5.84 -7.43
N ASP A 71 3.10 -6.76 -8.40
CA ASP A 71 2.88 -6.43 -9.80
C ASP A 71 1.52 -5.76 -10.04
N ALA A 72 0.46 -6.26 -9.39
CA ALA A 72 -0.89 -5.74 -9.54
C ALA A 72 -1.03 -4.29 -9.02
N ILE A 73 -0.36 -3.96 -7.91
CA ILE A 73 -0.45 -2.63 -7.30
C ILE A 73 0.63 -1.65 -7.76
N TYR A 74 1.69 -2.13 -8.42
CA TYR A 74 2.89 -1.36 -8.73
C TYR A 74 2.60 0.03 -9.31
N ASN A 75 1.74 0.13 -10.33
CA ASN A 75 1.45 1.40 -10.99
C ASN A 75 0.70 2.39 -10.09
N VAL A 76 -0.16 1.88 -9.20
CA VAL A 76 -0.93 2.71 -8.27
C VAL A 76 -0.04 3.21 -7.14
N GLU A 77 0.76 2.32 -6.54
CA GLU A 77 1.73 2.70 -5.51
C GLU A 77 2.74 3.70 -6.06
N ARG A 78 3.32 3.43 -7.24
CA ARG A 78 4.30 4.34 -7.86
C ARG A 78 3.71 5.70 -8.23
N ALA A 79 2.44 5.78 -8.59
CA ALA A 79 1.76 7.05 -8.84
C ALA A 79 1.62 7.86 -7.54
N LEU A 80 1.16 7.22 -6.45
CA LEU A 80 1.03 7.85 -5.13
C LEU A 80 2.37 8.30 -4.55
N GLU A 81 3.41 7.48 -4.70
CA GLU A 81 4.78 7.83 -4.30
C GLU A 81 5.29 9.06 -5.07
N ARG A 82 5.05 9.12 -6.37
CA ARG A 82 5.43 10.29 -7.18
C ARG A 82 4.66 11.55 -6.80
N GLU A 83 3.38 11.43 -6.45
CA GLU A 83 2.60 12.56 -5.94
C GLU A 83 3.27 13.12 -4.68
N LEU A 84 3.74 12.25 -3.78
CA LEU A 84 4.49 12.67 -2.58
C LEU A 84 5.88 13.24 -2.90
N GLU A 85 6.64 12.62 -3.81
CA GLU A 85 7.99 13.08 -4.22
C GLU A 85 7.95 14.46 -4.91
N ASN A 86 6.95 14.73 -5.76
CA ASN A 86 6.83 16.01 -6.47
C ASN A 86 6.34 17.17 -5.59
N GLU A 87 5.86 16.88 -4.38
CA GLU A 87 5.39 17.87 -3.41
C GLU A 87 6.46 18.26 -2.38
N ASP A 88 7.63 17.62 -2.37
CA ASP A 88 8.81 18.06 -1.61
C ASP A 88 9.65 19.04 -2.47
N PRO A 89 9.63 20.37 -2.20
CA PRO A 89 10.57 21.28 -2.84
C PRO A 89 11.97 21.05 -2.27
N VAL A 90 12.94 20.80 -3.16
CA VAL A 90 14.38 20.89 -2.85
C VAL A 90 14.75 22.31 -2.42
#